data_AF-A0A838LJA0-F1
#
_entry.id   AF-A0A838LJA0-F1
#
_cell.length_a   1.000
_cell.length_b   1.000
_cell.length_c   1.000
_cell.angle_alpha   90.00
_cell.angle_beta   90.00
_cell.angle_gamma   90.00
#
_symmetry.space_group_name_H-M   'P 1'
#
loop_
_entity.id
_entity.type
_entity.pdbx_description
1 polymer ?
#
loop_
_entity_poly.entity_id
_entity_poly.type
_entity_poly.pdbx_seq_one_letter_code
_entity_poly.pdbx_strand_id
1 'polypeptide(L)'
;MSRPADDQRAPRDRGFTLVEVLVALGIVMVLVAAVLPLLVSGIRSNDIARAAAQSKGFAQAELERMRNLPFYIAPSAGDYRDVFDRYFRNVSTPAAAAQCGTTGNHPTPKTTWTGYVSASADRCSWEPSGAFYRYVRTESTNPELKGFVVVVDTRFLSDTTPPTVIAPYTGYNTQTVGKSYPPASQASVTVAVFQASKRLREPIVSSTQISRREIPAARMSSTLDVTAVDLGTANTDGLPVTLSAGLVKLAGELTYSSTANAVLASTTTGAATGEQAGGAGITAAAPPDVSDSQDDESAGQLNGAGCELACWGNTRRSAVALSAGNALPNAGSPTSPLQAILRDTVHNGLSLAAGAGAQYRPALALAPSKGLVTMHSGSDTNPGVSGGCASTSSGGSVRVASSGWLRTTAIDDAASPLLVESCGVARTAPVSVLPTTFAPDGVVRITLTDAKVRCAVSGAAHAATASVGYTAAVEVWGPSGYTTVATVTETTASDLLATVPLTTPVGGGHTLGDYISSWSAVSSSEVTKTAATGAATVNVPGIISLTTQPTREDASGASDPLSSVTVSVGVLSCSAADAR
;
A
#
# COMPACT_ATOMS: atom_id res chain seq x y z
N MET A 1 -49.69 -11.83 86.86
CA MET A 1 -49.91 -12.75 85.73
C MET A 1 -48.56 -13.33 85.34
N SER A 2 -48.30 -14.56 85.77
CA SER A 2 -47.08 -15.30 85.47
C SER A 2 -47.41 -16.39 84.47
N ARG A 3 -46.71 -16.46 83.34
CA ARG A 3 -46.20 -17.72 82.80
C ARG A 3 -44.97 -17.49 81.92
N PRO A 4 -43.95 -18.37 82.03
CA PRO A 4 -42.61 -18.16 81.51
C PRO A 4 -42.33 -19.00 80.25
N ALA A 5 -41.08 -18.88 79.79
CA ALA A 5 -40.43 -19.63 78.73
C ALA A 5 -40.57 -21.16 78.85
N ASP A 6 -40.63 -21.82 77.69
CA ASP A 6 -40.10 -23.17 77.53
C ASP A 6 -39.14 -23.16 76.33
N ASP A 7 -37.87 -23.04 76.68
CA ASP A 7 -36.75 -23.53 75.91
C ASP A 7 -36.72 -25.04 76.13
N GLN A 8 -36.80 -25.86 75.06
CA GLN A 8 -36.24 -27.20 75.12
C GLN A 8 -36.00 -27.83 73.74
N ARG A 9 -34.68 -27.97 73.49
CA ARG A 9 -33.97 -29.06 72.81
C ARG A 9 -33.62 -28.84 71.35
N ALA A 10 -32.40 -28.34 71.17
CA ALA A 10 -31.53 -28.70 70.06
C ALA A 10 -31.57 -30.22 69.80
N PRO A 11 -31.95 -30.67 68.60
CA PRO A 11 -31.75 -32.05 68.21
C PRO A 11 -30.25 -32.30 68.09
N ARG A 12 -29.75 -33.11 69.02
CA ARG A 12 -28.50 -33.84 68.99
C ARG A 12 -28.09 -34.19 67.56
N ASP A 13 -26.89 -33.76 67.16
CA ASP A 13 -26.13 -34.41 66.10
C ASP A 13 -25.94 -35.89 66.49
N ARG A 14 -26.83 -36.73 65.97
CA ARG A 14 -26.67 -38.18 66.05
C ARG A 14 -25.67 -38.57 64.97
N GLY A 15 -24.49 -39.02 65.38
CA GLY A 15 -23.54 -39.66 64.47
C GLY A 15 -24.21 -40.79 63.70
N PHE A 16 -23.90 -40.89 62.41
CA PHE A 16 -24.49 -41.87 61.49
C PHE A 16 -24.32 -43.30 62.00
N THR A 17 -25.39 -44.10 61.90
CA THR A 17 -25.33 -45.51 62.27
C THR A 17 -24.56 -46.31 61.20
N LEU A 18 -23.84 -47.37 61.59
CA LEU A 18 -23.02 -48.16 60.65
C LEU A 18 -23.84 -48.74 59.46
N VAL A 19 -25.11 -49.05 59.69
CA VAL A 19 -26.06 -49.50 58.65
C VAL A 19 -26.39 -48.37 57.68
N GLU A 20 -26.61 -47.16 58.17
CA GLU A 20 -26.92 -45.97 57.36
C GLU A 20 -25.72 -45.58 56.48
N VAL A 21 -24.49 -45.70 57.02
CA VAL A 21 -23.26 -45.53 56.23
C VAL A 21 -23.13 -46.62 55.15
N LEU A 22 -23.42 -47.89 55.46
CA LEU A 22 -23.38 -48.99 54.48
C LEU A 22 -24.42 -48.83 53.37
N VAL A 23 -25.64 -48.43 53.71
CA VAL A 23 -26.71 -48.17 52.72
C VAL A 23 -26.36 -46.96 51.86
N ALA A 24 -25.85 -45.88 52.45
CA ALA A 24 -25.36 -44.72 51.70
C ALA A 24 -24.23 -45.11 50.74
N LEU A 25 -23.26 -45.93 51.18
CA LEU A 25 -22.18 -46.44 50.32
C LEU A 25 -22.70 -47.32 49.18
N GLY A 26 -23.70 -48.18 49.45
CA GLY A 26 -24.36 -48.99 48.43
C GLY A 26 -25.08 -48.15 47.37
N ILE A 27 -25.83 -47.13 47.80
CA ILE A 27 -26.52 -46.20 46.88
C ILE A 27 -25.49 -45.41 46.06
N VAL A 28 -24.41 -44.93 46.68
CA VAL A 28 -23.33 -44.24 45.98
C VAL A 28 -22.64 -45.14 44.97
N MET A 29 -22.36 -46.41 45.29
CA MET A 29 -21.77 -47.35 44.33
C MET A 29 -22.69 -47.62 43.13
N VAL A 30 -24.01 -47.75 43.35
CA VAL A 30 -24.98 -47.92 42.27
C VAL A 30 -25.07 -46.64 41.41
N LEU A 31 -25.06 -45.46 42.02
CA LEU A 31 -25.03 -44.18 41.29
C LEU A 31 -23.75 -44.02 40.47
N VAL A 32 -22.58 -44.31 41.05
CA VAL A 32 -21.30 -44.24 40.34
C VAL A 32 -21.27 -45.26 39.19
N ALA A 33 -21.78 -46.47 39.39
CA ALA A 33 -21.88 -47.48 38.34
C ALA A 33 -22.83 -47.06 37.21
N ALA A 34 -23.90 -46.33 37.51
CA ALA A 34 -24.84 -45.78 36.52
C ALA A 34 -24.28 -44.57 35.77
N VAL A 35 -23.43 -43.75 36.41
CA VAL A 35 -22.84 -42.53 35.82
C VAL A 35 -21.57 -42.82 35.01
N LEU A 36 -20.82 -43.88 35.33
CA LEU A 36 -19.58 -44.23 34.64
C LEU A 36 -19.73 -44.37 33.10
N PRO A 37 -20.77 -45.05 32.57
CA PRO A 37 -20.99 -45.15 31.13
C PRO A 37 -21.24 -43.79 30.46
N LEU A 38 -21.94 -42.87 31.14
CA LEU A 38 -22.20 -41.51 30.65
C LEU A 38 -20.91 -40.69 30.60
N LEU A 39 -20.04 -40.83 31.61
CA LEU A 39 -18.75 -40.16 31.66
C LEU A 39 -17.80 -40.69 30.58
N VAL A 40 -17.75 -42.01 30.37
CA VAL A 40 -16.98 -42.62 29.27
C VAL A 40 -17.52 -42.19 27.90
N SER A 41 -18.84 -42.10 27.73
CA SER A 41 -19.46 -41.60 26.51
C SER A 41 -19.12 -40.12 26.25
N GLY A 42 -19.15 -39.29 27.31
CA GLY A 42 -18.77 -37.88 27.26
C GLY A 42 -17.31 -37.67 26.84
N ILE A 43 -16.37 -38.42 27.42
CA ILE A 43 -14.94 -38.37 27.05
C ILE A 43 -14.77 -38.76 25.57
N ARG A 44 -15.39 -39.86 25.13
CA ARG A 44 -15.31 -40.30 23.73
C ARG A 44 -15.90 -39.27 22.77
N SER A 45 -17.01 -38.65 23.14
CA SER A 45 -17.65 -37.60 22.34
C SER A 45 -16.76 -36.36 22.22
N ASN A 46 -16.16 -35.92 23.33
CA ASN A 46 -15.24 -34.77 23.33
C ASN A 46 -13.98 -35.05 22.48
N ASP A 47 -13.44 -36.27 22.55
CA ASP A 47 -12.31 -36.69 21.72
C ASP A 47 -12.66 -36.75 20.22
N ILE A 48 -13.91 -37.10 19.87
CA ILE A 48 -14.38 -37.07 18.47
C ILE A 48 -14.54 -35.62 18.01
N ALA A 49 -15.17 -34.77 18.81
CA ALA A 49 -15.37 -33.35 18.50
C ALA A 49 -14.04 -32.61 18.33
N ARG A 50 -13.08 -32.83 19.25
CA ARG A 50 -11.73 -32.26 19.16
C ARG A 50 -11.03 -32.69 17.88
N ALA A 51 -11.07 -33.99 17.56
CA ALA A 51 -10.39 -34.51 16.39
C ALA A 51 -11.07 -34.06 15.08
N ALA A 52 -12.39 -33.88 15.07
CA ALA A 52 -13.13 -33.27 13.96
C ALA A 52 -12.74 -31.79 13.76
N ALA A 53 -12.64 -31.00 14.83
CA ALA A 53 -12.19 -29.61 14.77
C ALA A 53 -10.75 -29.51 14.22
N GLN A 54 -9.85 -30.35 14.70
CA GLN A 54 -8.47 -30.42 14.18
C GLN A 54 -8.43 -30.83 12.71
N SER A 55 -9.25 -31.79 12.29
CA SER A 55 -9.34 -32.23 10.89
C SER A 55 -9.81 -31.10 9.97
N LYS A 56 -10.80 -30.29 10.40
CA LYS A 56 -11.21 -29.07 9.67
C LYS A 56 -10.07 -28.06 9.59
N GLY A 57 -9.34 -27.85 10.68
CA GLY A 57 -8.16 -26.97 10.72
C GLY A 57 -7.09 -27.40 9.72
N PHE A 58 -6.76 -28.70 9.65
CA PHE A 58 -5.82 -29.23 8.65
C PHE A 58 -6.33 -29.09 7.22
N ALA A 59 -7.62 -29.34 6.97
CA ALA A 59 -8.21 -29.18 5.65
C ALA A 59 -8.11 -27.72 5.17
N GLN A 60 -8.48 -26.77 6.04
CA GLN A 60 -8.40 -25.34 5.73
C GLN A 60 -6.95 -24.87 5.55
N ALA A 61 -6.04 -25.29 6.43
CA ALA A 61 -4.62 -24.95 6.32
C ALA A 61 -4.01 -25.46 5.00
N GLU A 62 -4.42 -26.65 4.54
CA GLU A 62 -3.94 -27.19 3.27
C GLU A 62 -4.48 -26.41 2.06
N LEU A 63 -5.76 -26.00 2.11
CA LEU A 63 -6.35 -25.15 1.08
C LEU A 63 -5.65 -23.79 1.00
N GLU A 64 -5.39 -23.15 2.15
CA GLU A 64 -4.66 -21.88 2.18
C GLU A 64 -3.21 -22.04 1.72
N ARG A 65 -2.56 -23.17 2.05
CA ARG A 65 -1.23 -23.46 1.53
C ARG A 65 -1.22 -23.58 0.01
N MET A 66 -2.25 -24.17 -0.59
CA MET A 66 -2.39 -24.24 -2.04
C MET A 66 -2.66 -22.86 -2.66
N ARG A 67 -3.49 -22.03 -2.02
CA ARG A 67 -3.79 -20.67 -2.49
C ARG A 67 -2.59 -19.73 -2.45
N ASN A 68 -1.67 -19.96 -1.53
CA ASN A 68 -0.44 -19.17 -1.39
C ASN A 68 0.66 -19.57 -2.39
N LEU A 69 0.47 -20.62 -3.19
CA LEU A 69 1.40 -21.00 -4.25
C LEU A 69 1.00 -20.34 -5.58
N PRO A 70 1.98 -19.94 -6.42
CA PRO A 70 1.71 -19.54 -7.80
C PRO A 70 0.94 -20.63 -8.54
N PHE A 71 -0.01 -20.23 -9.39
CA PHE A 71 -0.85 -21.20 -10.13
C PHE A 71 -0.02 -22.06 -11.09
N TYR A 72 0.89 -21.46 -11.86
CA TYR A 72 1.81 -22.14 -12.75
C TYR A 72 3.06 -21.30 -12.98
N ILE A 73 4.23 -21.94 -12.93
CA ILE A 73 5.49 -21.34 -13.35
C ILE A 73 6.18 -22.29 -14.34
N ALA A 74 6.63 -21.76 -15.48
CA ALA A 74 7.37 -22.56 -16.44
C ALA A 74 8.70 -23.02 -15.82
N PRO A 75 9.10 -24.31 -15.95
CA PRO A 75 10.37 -24.81 -15.43
C PRO A 75 11.61 -24.07 -15.96
N SER A 76 11.48 -23.35 -17.08
CA SER A 76 12.53 -22.50 -17.64
C SER A 76 12.75 -21.17 -16.89
N ALA A 77 11.85 -20.80 -15.97
CA ALA A 77 11.89 -19.55 -15.22
C ALA A 77 12.65 -19.64 -13.87
N GLY A 78 13.22 -20.81 -13.54
CA GLY A 78 13.96 -21.06 -12.29
C GLY A 78 13.28 -22.09 -11.37
N ASP A 79 13.88 -22.36 -10.20
CA ASP A 79 13.45 -23.36 -9.20
C ASP A 79 12.22 -22.93 -8.36
N TYR A 80 11.26 -22.24 -8.97
CA TYR A 80 10.05 -21.80 -8.30
C TYR A 80 9.01 -22.93 -8.30
N ARG A 81 8.52 -23.28 -7.11
CA ARG A 81 7.49 -24.33 -6.95
C ARG A 81 6.09 -23.74 -7.13
N ASP A 82 5.32 -24.29 -8.05
CA ASP A 82 3.91 -23.95 -8.24
C ASP A 82 2.94 -24.96 -7.59
N VAL A 83 1.63 -24.72 -7.73
CA VAL A 83 0.59 -25.62 -7.23
C VAL A 83 0.72 -27.02 -7.85
N PHE A 84 0.97 -27.11 -9.16
CA PHE A 84 0.93 -28.39 -9.88
C PHE A 84 2.18 -29.23 -9.66
N ASP A 85 3.34 -28.62 -9.44
CA ASP A 85 4.57 -29.31 -9.06
C ASP A 85 4.40 -30.19 -7.82
N ARG A 86 3.55 -29.73 -6.90
CA ARG A 86 3.29 -30.40 -5.65
C ARG A 86 2.07 -31.31 -5.69
N TYR A 87 0.99 -30.86 -6.34
CA TYR A 87 -0.34 -31.48 -6.20
C TYR A 87 -0.88 -32.11 -7.50
N PHE A 88 -0.20 -31.94 -8.63
CA PHE A 88 -0.53 -32.60 -9.91
C PHE A 88 0.74 -32.76 -10.75
N ARG A 89 1.64 -33.65 -10.31
CA ARG A 89 3.00 -33.71 -10.88
C ARG A 89 3.06 -34.30 -12.29
N ASN A 90 2.29 -35.35 -12.55
CA ASN A 90 2.31 -36.09 -13.81
C ASN A 90 1.05 -36.95 -13.97
N VAL A 91 0.98 -37.70 -15.06
CA VAL A 91 -0.12 -38.64 -15.36
C VAL A 91 0.19 -40.10 -14.99
N SER A 92 1.20 -40.34 -14.14
CA SER A 92 1.56 -41.70 -13.71
C SER A 92 0.50 -42.25 -12.76
N THR A 93 0.06 -43.49 -12.99
CA THR A 93 -0.92 -44.16 -12.13
C THR A 93 -0.35 -44.44 -10.74
N PRO A 94 -1.18 -44.49 -9.68
CA PRO A 94 -0.73 -44.87 -8.35
C PRO A 94 0.00 -46.22 -8.32
N ALA A 95 1.00 -46.32 -7.44
CA ALA A 95 1.75 -47.57 -7.23
C ALA A 95 0.90 -48.68 -6.60
N ALA A 96 -0.19 -48.32 -5.93
CA ALA A 96 -1.19 -49.24 -5.43
C ALA A 96 -2.60 -48.64 -5.55
N ALA A 97 -3.59 -49.49 -5.87
CA ALA A 97 -4.99 -49.09 -5.89
C ALA A 97 -5.47 -48.62 -4.50
N ALA A 98 -6.36 -47.64 -4.49
CA ALA A 98 -6.99 -47.16 -3.26
C ALA A 98 -7.98 -48.20 -2.72
N GLN A 99 -8.02 -48.32 -1.40
CA GLN A 99 -9.00 -49.16 -0.72
C GLN A 99 -10.06 -48.23 -0.14
N CYS A 100 -11.29 -48.32 -0.62
CA CYS A 100 -12.31 -47.32 -0.30
C CYS A 100 -13.10 -47.61 0.98
N GLY A 101 -13.05 -48.83 1.50
CA GLY A 101 -13.81 -49.22 2.69
C GLY A 101 -15.32 -49.06 2.52
N THR A 102 -16.04 -49.04 3.65
CA THR A 102 -17.48 -48.76 3.70
C THR A 102 -17.74 -47.48 4.48
N THR A 103 -18.93 -46.89 4.34
CA THR A 103 -19.32 -45.68 5.09
C THR A 103 -19.09 -45.87 6.59
N GLY A 104 -18.36 -44.93 7.20
CA GLY A 104 -17.96 -44.98 8.61
C GLY A 104 -16.72 -45.82 8.91
N ASN A 105 -16.20 -46.59 7.94
CA ASN A 105 -15.04 -47.46 8.09
C ASN A 105 -14.13 -47.43 6.84
N HIS A 106 -13.47 -46.29 6.63
CA HIS A 106 -12.48 -46.11 5.57
C HIS A 106 -11.08 -46.52 6.05
N PRO A 107 -10.30 -47.31 5.29
CA PRO A 107 -8.92 -47.64 5.66
C PRO A 107 -8.02 -46.40 5.59
N THR A 108 -6.90 -46.41 6.32
CA THR A 108 -5.92 -45.31 6.28
C THR A 108 -5.36 -45.14 4.87
N PRO A 109 -5.44 -43.94 4.26
CA PRO A 109 -4.77 -43.69 3.00
C PRO A 109 -3.25 -43.85 3.11
N LYS A 110 -2.64 -44.41 2.07
CA LYS A 110 -1.20 -44.69 2.00
C LYS A 110 -0.55 -43.80 0.94
N THR A 111 0.72 -43.44 1.14
CA THR A 111 1.49 -42.65 0.18
C THR A 111 1.55 -43.30 -1.21
N THR A 112 1.52 -44.63 -1.27
CA THR A 112 1.47 -45.44 -2.52
C THR A 112 0.19 -45.22 -3.35
N TRP A 113 -0.84 -44.59 -2.79
CA TRP A 113 -2.07 -44.23 -3.51
C TRP A 113 -1.93 -42.91 -4.28
N THR A 114 -0.82 -42.19 -4.10
CA THR A 114 -0.51 -40.96 -4.85
C THR A 114 -0.32 -41.28 -6.33
N GLY A 115 -0.99 -40.53 -7.20
CA GLY A 115 -0.90 -40.68 -8.64
C GLY A 115 -2.17 -40.22 -9.36
N TYR A 116 -2.14 -40.31 -10.68
CA TYR A 116 -3.24 -39.94 -11.55
C TYR A 116 -4.31 -41.05 -11.61
N VAL A 117 -5.55 -40.66 -11.31
CA VAL A 117 -6.74 -41.51 -11.36
C VAL A 117 -7.56 -41.10 -12.59
N SER A 118 -7.69 -42.00 -13.55
CA SER A 118 -8.45 -41.73 -14.77
C SER A 118 -9.95 -41.67 -14.49
N ALA A 119 -10.71 -41.03 -15.38
CA ALA A 119 -12.16 -40.88 -15.21
C ALA A 119 -12.92 -42.22 -15.15
N SER A 120 -12.33 -43.31 -15.65
CA SER A 120 -12.89 -44.65 -15.67
C SER A 120 -12.37 -45.57 -14.56
N ALA A 121 -11.44 -45.10 -13.72
CA ALA A 121 -10.88 -45.91 -12.64
C ALA A 121 -11.82 -45.99 -11.42
N ASP A 122 -11.62 -47.04 -10.62
CA ASP A 122 -12.29 -47.20 -9.33
C ASP A 122 -11.91 -46.03 -8.39
N ARG A 123 -12.93 -45.47 -7.71
CA ARG A 123 -12.78 -44.31 -6.84
C ARG A 123 -13.51 -44.51 -5.52
N CYS A 124 -13.09 -43.76 -4.51
CA CYS A 124 -13.75 -43.75 -3.22
C CYS A 124 -14.90 -42.74 -3.17
N SER A 125 -15.88 -42.98 -2.30
CA SER A 125 -17.09 -42.15 -2.22
C SER A 125 -16.84 -40.69 -1.82
N TRP A 126 -15.69 -40.42 -1.19
CA TRP A 126 -15.26 -39.07 -0.78
C TRP A 126 -14.43 -38.34 -1.86
N GLU A 127 -14.10 -39.01 -2.96
CA GLU A 127 -13.29 -38.46 -4.04
C GLU A 127 -14.14 -37.70 -5.07
N PRO A 128 -13.56 -36.70 -5.76
CA PRO A 128 -14.25 -36.00 -6.82
C PRO A 128 -14.58 -36.89 -8.02
N SER A 129 -15.63 -36.52 -8.74
CA SER A 129 -15.96 -37.11 -10.04
C SER A 129 -14.98 -36.65 -11.15
N GLY A 130 -14.94 -37.40 -12.25
CA GLY A 130 -14.00 -37.17 -13.36
C GLY A 130 -12.59 -37.74 -13.09
N ALA A 131 -11.62 -37.31 -13.89
CA ALA A 131 -10.20 -37.63 -13.69
C ALA A 131 -9.54 -36.62 -12.74
N PHE A 132 -8.62 -37.08 -11.91
CA PHE A 132 -7.93 -36.25 -10.92
C PHE A 132 -6.54 -36.83 -10.59
N TYR A 133 -5.71 -36.02 -9.94
CA TYR A 133 -4.46 -36.47 -9.34
C TYR A 133 -4.62 -36.53 -7.83
N ARG A 134 -4.41 -37.72 -7.25
CA ARG A 134 -4.43 -37.96 -5.82
C ARG A 134 -3.05 -37.70 -5.24
N TYR A 135 -2.96 -36.91 -4.19
CA TYR A 135 -1.72 -36.68 -3.44
C TYR A 135 -1.94 -36.98 -1.96
N VAL A 136 -1.23 -37.98 -1.42
CA VAL A 136 -1.41 -38.45 -0.04
C VAL A 136 -0.22 -38.06 0.83
N ARG A 137 -0.51 -37.37 1.94
CA ARG A 137 0.45 -37.00 2.98
C ARG A 137 0.13 -37.67 4.29
N THR A 138 1.13 -38.34 4.84
CA THR A 138 1.11 -39.05 6.12
C THR A 138 2.12 -38.45 7.08
N GLU A 139 2.05 -38.83 8.36
CA GLU A 139 3.04 -38.48 9.39
C GLU A 139 4.49 -38.80 8.95
N SER A 140 4.70 -39.92 8.25
CA SER A 140 6.02 -40.29 7.72
C SER A 140 6.58 -39.32 6.67
N THR A 141 5.71 -38.55 6.02
CA THR A 141 6.10 -37.54 5.02
C THR A 141 6.01 -36.10 5.55
N ASN A 142 5.30 -35.90 6.66
CA ASN A 142 5.21 -34.62 7.35
C ASN A 142 4.91 -34.87 8.85
N PRO A 143 5.88 -34.62 9.76
CA PRO A 143 5.71 -34.83 11.20
C PRO A 143 4.59 -34.02 11.87
N GLU A 144 4.15 -32.91 11.28
CA GLU A 144 3.07 -32.05 11.79
C GLU A 144 1.69 -32.73 11.69
N LEU A 145 1.57 -33.79 10.86
CA LEU A 145 0.35 -34.57 10.67
C LEU A 145 0.19 -35.70 11.70
N LYS A 146 0.77 -35.58 12.90
CA LYS A 146 0.74 -36.64 13.92
C LYS A 146 -0.68 -37.16 14.17
N GLY A 147 -0.93 -38.42 13.82
CA GLY A 147 -2.26 -39.05 13.95
C GLY A 147 -3.29 -38.70 12.87
N PHE A 148 -2.91 -37.96 11.83
CA PHE A 148 -3.77 -37.58 10.70
C PHE A 148 -3.13 -37.94 9.34
N VAL A 149 -3.98 -38.08 8.33
CA VAL A 149 -3.57 -38.28 6.93
C VAL A 149 -4.38 -37.32 6.07
N VAL A 150 -3.70 -36.58 5.19
CA VAL A 150 -4.32 -35.59 4.30
C VAL A 150 -4.22 -36.13 2.87
N VAL A 151 -5.37 -36.22 2.20
CA VAL A 151 -5.46 -36.54 0.77
C VAL A 151 -5.91 -35.29 0.04
N VAL A 152 -5.20 -34.94 -1.02
CA VAL A 152 -5.51 -33.80 -1.88
C VAL A 152 -5.76 -34.32 -3.28
N ASP A 153 -6.97 -34.13 -3.79
CA ASP A 153 -7.38 -34.48 -5.15
C ASP A 153 -7.45 -33.20 -5.98
N THR A 154 -6.62 -33.13 -7.03
CA THR A 154 -6.55 -31.97 -7.93
C THR A 154 -7.04 -32.34 -9.31
N ARG A 155 -7.91 -31.52 -9.92
CA ARG A 155 -8.41 -31.72 -11.29
C ARG A 155 -8.47 -30.39 -12.04
N PHE A 156 -8.18 -30.42 -13.34
CA PHE A 156 -8.33 -29.24 -14.20
C PHE A 156 -9.78 -29.04 -14.60
N LEU A 157 -10.22 -27.78 -14.65
CA LEU A 157 -11.58 -27.41 -15.00
C LEU A 157 -11.60 -26.47 -16.21
N SER A 158 -12.60 -26.61 -17.06
CA SER A 158 -12.91 -25.61 -18.09
C SER A 158 -13.43 -24.31 -17.48
N ASP A 159 -13.37 -23.24 -18.27
CA ASP A 159 -13.93 -21.92 -18.00
C ASP A 159 -15.45 -21.82 -18.29
N THR A 160 -16.08 -22.91 -18.71
CA THR A 160 -17.51 -22.99 -18.98
C THR A 160 -18.33 -22.91 -17.69
N THR A 161 -19.60 -22.49 -17.80
CA THR A 161 -20.55 -22.53 -16.68
C THR A 161 -21.69 -23.52 -16.98
N PRO A 162 -21.81 -24.65 -16.26
CA PRO A 162 -20.94 -25.09 -15.16
C PRO A 162 -19.55 -25.60 -15.63
N PRO A 163 -18.52 -25.55 -14.77
CA PRO A 163 -17.18 -26.05 -15.12
C PRO A 163 -17.18 -27.55 -15.37
N THR A 164 -16.47 -27.98 -16.42
CA THR A 164 -16.31 -29.39 -16.79
C THR A 164 -14.89 -29.86 -16.54
N VAL A 165 -14.70 -31.15 -16.25
CA VAL A 165 -13.36 -31.70 -15.95
C VAL A 165 -12.56 -31.87 -17.25
N ILE A 166 -11.38 -31.26 -17.29
CA ILE A 166 -10.43 -31.38 -18.41
C ILE A 166 -9.34 -32.40 -18.05
N ALA A 167 -9.14 -33.39 -18.91
CA ALA A 167 -8.03 -34.31 -18.77
C ALA A 167 -6.72 -33.65 -19.25
N PRO A 168 -5.58 -33.87 -18.57
CA PRO A 168 -4.28 -33.45 -19.07
C PRO A 168 -3.93 -34.18 -20.38
N TYR A 169 -3.14 -33.52 -21.23
CA TYR A 169 -2.65 -34.13 -22.46
C TYR A 169 -1.68 -35.28 -22.18
N THR A 170 -1.53 -36.17 -23.17
CA THR A 170 -0.64 -37.32 -23.07
C THR A 170 0.80 -36.90 -22.76
N GLY A 171 1.36 -37.47 -21.68
CA GLY A 171 2.73 -37.19 -21.26
C GLY A 171 2.92 -35.92 -20.42
N TYR A 172 1.84 -35.27 -19.96
CA TYR A 172 1.92 -34.17 -19.01
C TYR A 172 2.79 -34.54 -17.79
N ASN A 173 3.79 -33.70 -17.52
CA ASN A 173 4.73 -33.85 -16.42
C ASN A 173 5.34 -32.48 -16.11
N THR A 174 5.10 -31.97 -14.90
CA THR A 174 5.59 -30.64 -14.50
C THR A 174 7.12 -30.58 -14.43
N GLN A 175 7.79 -31.73 -14.31
CA GLN A 175 9.24 -31.86 -14.21
C GLN A 175 9.94 -31.89 -15.57
N THR A 176 9.20 -31.79 -16.68
CA THR A 176 9.76 -31.86 -18.04
C THR A 176 9.42 -30.59 -18.79
N VAL A 177 10.46 -29.86 -19.23
CA VAL A 177 10.31 -28.64 -20.04
C VAL A 177 9.46 -28.95 -21.28
N GLY A 178 8.49 -28.08 -21.56
CA GLY A 178 7.54 -28.25 -22.69
C GLY A 178 6.39 -29.23 -22.43
N LYS A 179 6.36 -29.92 -21.28
CA LYS A 179 5.27 -30.82 -20.88
C LYS A 179 4.60 -30.43 -19.55
N SER A 180 4.90 -29.24 -19.04
CA SER A 180 4.44 -28.73 -17.75
C SER A 180 3.26 -27.77 -17.85
N TYR A 181 2.89 -27.31 -19.05
CA TYR A 181 1.80 -26.36 -19.23
C TYR A 181 0.49 -26.98 -18.73
N PRO A 182 -0.25 -26.34 -17.80
CA PRO A 182 -1.52 -26.86 -17.34
C PRO A 182 -2.54 -26.83 -18.49
N PRO A 183 -3.40 -27.85 -18.62
CA PRO A 183 -4.40 -27.93 -19.69
C PRO A 183 -5.55 -26.92 -19.51
N ALA A 184 -5.63 -26.23 -18.38
CA ALA A 184 -6.63 -25.20 -18.11
C ALA A 184 -6.12 -24.13 -17.12
N SER A 185 -6.75 -22.96 -17.13
CA SER A 185 -6.49 -21.84 -16.22
C SER A 185 -7.25 -21.96 -14.90
N GLN A 186 -7.94 -23.07 -14.66
CA GLN A 186 -8.70 -23.33 -13.43
C GLN A 186 -8.50 -24.78 -12.98
N ALA A 187 -8.42 -24.98 -11.67
CA ALA A 187 -8.32 -26.28 -11.03
C ALA A 187 -9.28 -26.38 -9.85
N SER A 188 -9.95 -27.52 -9.71
CA SER A 188 -10.66 -27.88 -8.48
C SER A 188 -9.74 -28.69 -7.59
N VAL A 189 -9.81 -28.39 -6.29
CA VAL A 189 -9.06 -29.05 -5.24
C VAL A 189 -10.04 -29.59 -4.22
N THR A 190 -9.95 -30.87 -3.91
CA THR A 190 -10.70 -31.53 -2.84
C THR A 190 -9.71 -32.06 -1.82
N VAL A 191 -9.83 -31.63 -0.56
CA VAL A 191 -8.98 -32.07 0.55
C VAL A 191 -9.81 -32.95 1.48
N ALA A 192 -9.37 -34.19 1.68
CA ALA A 192 -9.96 -35.15 2.61
C ALA A 192 -8.97 -35.47 3.75
N VAL A 193 -9.40 -35.24 4.99
CA VAL A 193 -8.56 -35.48 6.18
C VAL A 193 -9.07 -36.67 6.98
N PHE A 194 -8.20 -37.64 7.19
CA PHE A 194 -8.46 -38.89 7.91
C PHE A 194 -7.72 -38.91 9.25
N GLN A 195 -8.36 -39.49 10.27
CA GLN A 195 -7.70 -39.81 11.53
C GLN A 195 -7.07 -41.21 11.46
N ALA A 196 -5.76 -41.30 11.71
CA ALA A 196 -5.00 -42.54 11.54
C ALA A 196 -5.27 -43.60 12.63
N SER A 197 -5.83 -43.20 13.78
CA SER A 197 -5.79 -43.99 15.03
C SER A 197 -7.13 -44.54 15.55
N LYS A 198 -8.29 -44.33 14.88
CA LYS A 198 -9.62 -44.74 15.41
C LYS A 198 -10.35 -45.81 14.56
N ARG A 199 -11.32 -46.52 15.17
CA ARG A 199 -12.14 -47.59 14.54
C ARG A 199 -13.27 -47.08 13.63
N LEU A 200 -13.63 -45.80 13.72
CA LEU A 200 -14.58 -45.11 12.83
C LEU A 200 -13.85 -43.95 12.17
N ARG A 201 -13.85 -43.88 10.83
CA ARG A 201 -12.93 -43.03 10.05
C ARG A 201 -13.66 -42.33 8.91
N GLU A 202 -14.66 -41.52 9.23
CA GLU A 202 -15.26 -40.66 8.23
C GLU A 202 -14.33 -39.47 7.95
N PRO A 203 -13.90 -39.25 6.70
CA PRO A 203 -13.05 -38.11 6.38
C PRO A 203 -13.82 -36.80 6.43
N ILE A 204 -13.14 -35.74 6.84
CA ILE A 204 -13.64 -34.39 6.59
C ILE A 204 -13.19 -33.97 5.21
N VAL A 205 -14.15 -33.71 4.33
CA VAL A 205 -13.92 -33.30 2.95
C VAL A 205 -14.21 -31.81 2.81
N SER A 206 -13.30 -31.07 2.20
CA SER A 206 -13.47 -29.66 1.84
C SER A 206 -13.01 -29.45 0.41
N SER A 207 -13.79 -28.72 -0.38
CA SER A 207 -13.47 -28.49 -1.79
C SER A 207 -13.45 -27.00 -2.09
N THR A 208 -12.54 -26.61 -2.98
CA THR A 208 -12.46 -25.25 -3.53
C THR A 208 -12.04 -25.29 -4.99
N GLN A 209 -12.07 -24.13 -5.64
CA GLN A 209 -11.50 -23.94 -6.97
C GLN A 209 -10.43 -22.85 -6.88
N ILE A 210 -9.31 -23.09 -7.57
CA ILE A 210 -8.20 -22.17 -7.71
C ILE A 210 -8.12 -21.84 -9.20
N SER A 211 -8.17 -20.58 -9.55
CA SER A 211 -7.95 -20.12 -10.93
C SER A 211 -6.63 -19.36 -11.02
N ARG A 212 -6.04 -19.38 -12.22
CA ARG A 212 -4.95 -18.50 -12.59
C ARG A 212 -5.46 -17.07 -12.47
N ARG A 213 -4.90 -16.29 -11.54
CA ARG A 213 -5.09 -14.85 -11.53
C ARG A 213 -4.27 -14.27 -12.67
N GLU A 214 -4.85 -14.22 -13.87
CA GLU A 214 -4.39 -13.26 -14.86
C GLU A 214 -4.76 -11.89 -14.30
N ILE A 215 -3.77 -11.07 -13.95
CA ILE A 215 -4.02 -9.64 -13.75
C ILE A 215 -4.41 -9.16 -15.15
N PRO A 216 -5.69 -8.84 -15.41
CA PRO A 216 -6.06 -8.36 -16.72
C PRO A 216 -5.27 -7.08 -16.96
N ALA A 217 -4.75 -6.88 -18.18
CA ALA A 217 -4.22 -5.58 -18.54
C ALA A 217 -5.29 -4.52 -18.24
N ALA A 218 -4.90 -3.43 -17.59
CA ALA A 218 -5.82 -2.32 -17.36
C ALA A 218 -6.35 -1.85 -18.71
N ARG A 219 -7.67 -1.87 -18.86
CA ARG A 219 -8.36 -1.33 -20.04
C ARG A 219 -8.21 0.18 -20.10
N MET A 220 -8.10 0.82 -18.94
CA MET A 220 -7.66 2.21 -18.85
C MET A 220 -6.90 2.44 -17.56
N SER A 221 -5.95 3.36 -17.59
CA SER A 221 -5.31 3.87 -16.39
C SER A 221 -4.98 5.35 -16.55
N SER A 222 -5.08 6.10 -15.46
CA SER A 222 -4.70 7.50 -15.42
C SER A 222 -4.12 7.79 -14.04
N THR A 223 -2.91 8.34 -13.99
CA THR A 223 -2.27 8.70 -12.73
C THR A 223 -1.73 10.12 -12.79
N LEU A 224 -1.69 10.75 -11.62
CA LEU A 224 -1.10 12.05 -11.41
C LEU A 224 -0.40 12.06 -10.05
N ASP A 225 0.83 12.54 -10.01
CA ASP A 225 1.54 12.85 -8.77
C ASP A 225 2.15 14.26 -8.91
N VAL A 226 1.77 15.17 -8.02
CA VAL A 226 2.27 16.54 -7.99
C VAL A 226 2.68 16.87 -6.57
N THR A 227 3.94 17.28 -6.40
CA THR A 227 4.49 17.82 -5.16
C THR A 227 5.17 19.14 -5.46
N ALA A 228 4.67 20.24 -4.87
CA ALA A 228 5.20 21.56 -5.15
C ALA A 228 6.55 21.82 -4.46
N VAL A 229 6.66 21.45 -3.18
CA VAL A 229 7.89 21.58 -2.39
C VAL A 229 8.06 20.34 -1.54
N ASP A 230 9.28 19.80 -1.51
CA ASP A 230 9.69 18.74 -0.60
C ASP A 230 11.01 19.12 0.08
N LEU A 231 11.03 19.02 1.40
CA LEU A 231 12.14 19.47 2.25
C LEU A 231 12.57 18.35 3.19
N GLY A 232 13.86 18.25 3.44
CA GLY A 232 14.43 17.31 4.40
C GLY A 232 15.61 17.90 5.16
N THR A 233 15.74 17.53 6.43
CA THR A 233 16.90 17.81 7.28
C THR A 233 17.01 16.72 8.36
N ALA A 234 17.94 16.84 9.29
CA ALA A 234 17.94 16.07 10.52
C ALA A 234 17.68 16.97 11.74
N ASN A 235 17.09 16.41 12.81
CA ASN A 235 17.00 17.07 14.10
C ASN A 235 18.36 17.03 14.84
N THR A 236 18.42 17.60 16.05
CA THR A 236 19.63 17.62 16.90
C THR A 236 20.16 16.23 17.28
N ASP A 237 19.32 15.20 17.23
CA ASP A 237 19.70 13.81 17.50
C ASP A 237 20.17 13.07 16.24
N GLY A 238 20.25 13.76 15.10
CA GLY A 238 20.62 13.18 13.80
C GLY A 238 19.50 12.38 13.13
N LEU A 239 18.26 12.47 13.63
CA LEU A 239 17.11 11.78 13.06
C LEU A 239 16.47 12.61 11.93
N PRO A 240 16.11 11.99 10.80
CA PRO A 240 15.54 12.73 9.67
C PRO A 240 14.18 13.34 10.00
N VAL A 241 13.96 14.54 9.47
CA VAL A 241 12.74 15.32 9.52
C VAL A 241 12.40 15.73 8.09
N THR A 242 11.18 15.46 7.66
CA THR A 242 10.69 15.80 6.32
C THR A 242 9.51 16.76 6.42
N LEU A 243 9.39 17.66 5.45
CA LEU A 243 8.26 18.57 5.31
C LEU A 243 7.96 18.77 3.82
N SER A 244 6.80 18.31 3.38
CA SER A 244 6.32 18.46 2.01
C SER A 244 5.07 19.35 1.99
N ALA A 245 4.90 20.12 0.92
CA ALA A 245 3.76 21.01 0.75
C ALA A 245 3.20 20.95 -0.68
N GLY A 246 1.87 21.05 -0.79
CA GLY A 246 1.13 20.97 -2.05
C GLY A 246 1.27 19.58 -2.68
N LEU A 247 0.70 18.56 -2.05
CA LEU A 247 0.68 17.18 -2.55
C LEU A 247 -0.69 16.83 -3.12
N VAL A 248 -0.72 16.41 -4.38
CA VAL A 248 -1.90 15.92 -5.08
C VAL A 248 -1.53 14.63 -5.80
N LYS A 249 -2.06 13.50 -5.32
CA LYS A 249 -1.91 12.19 -5.95
C LYS A 249 -3.26 11.64 -6.34
N LEU A 250 -3.46 11.43 -7.63
CA LEU A 250 -4.70 10.90 -8.18
C LEU A 250 -4.40 9.62 -8.95
N ALA A 251 -5.26 8.63 -8.82
CA ALA A 251 -5.17 7.41 -9.61
C ALA A 251 -6.57 6.96 -10.02
N GLY A 252 -6.75 6.63 -11.30
CA GLY A 252 -7.97 6.07 -11.86
C GLY A 252 -7.63 4.85 -12.70
N GLU A 253 -8.37 3.77 -12.54
CA GLU A 253 -8.10 2.52 -13.25
C GLU A 253 -9.41 1.79 -13.61
N LEU A 254 -9.42 1.17 -14.78
CA LEU A 254 -10.45 0.21 -15.18
C LEU A 254 -9.77 -1.11 -15.55
N THR A 255 -10.02 -2.13 -14.73
CA THR A 255 -9.66 -3.52 -15.04
C THR A 255 -10.96 -4.33 -15.21
N TYR A 256 -11.29 -5.16 -14.22
CA TYR A 256 -12.61 -5.75 -14.03
C TYR A 256 -13.55 -4.81 -13.25
N SER A 257 -12.98 -3.92 -12.44
CA SER A 257 -13.68 -2.87 -11.71
C SER A 257 -13.10 -1.51 -12.07
N SER A 258 -13.94 -0.49 -12.00
CA SER A 258 -13.53 0.91 -12.07
C SER A 258 -13.23 1.41 -10.67
N THR A 259 -12.09 2.06 -10.50
CA THR A 259 -11.66 2.65 -9.22
C THR A 259 -11.05 4.02 -9.45
N ALA A 260 -11.33 4.95 -8.54
CA ALA A 260 -10.71 6.27 -8.52
C ALA A 260 -10.26 6.60 -7.10
N ASN A 261 -9.04 7.09 -6.94
CA ASN A 261 -8.43 7.41 -5.67
C ASN A 261 -7.85 8.82 -5.74
N ALA A 262 -7.99 9.55 -4.63
CA ALA A 262 -7.32 10.83 -4.44
C ALA A 262 -6.70 10.91 -3.04
N VAL A 263 -5.44 11.34 -3.02
CA VAL A 263 -4.74 11.79 -1.82
C VAL A 263 -4.37 13.24 -2.03
N LEU A 264 -4.96 14.11 -1.22
CA LEU A 264 -4.61 15.52 -1.17
C LEU A 264 -4.00 15.80 0.18
N ALA A 265 -2.88 16.50 0.21
CA ALA A 265 -2.32 17.00 1.45
C ALA A 265 -1.67 18.37 1.21
N SER A 266 -2.18 19.38 1.90
CA SER A 266 -1.65 20.74 1.79
C SER A 266 -0.25 20.82 2.37
N THR A 267 -0.03 20.16 3.50
CA THR A 267 1.28 19.96 4.13
C THR A 267 1.32 18.60 4.82
N THR A 268 2.47 17.93 4.77
CA THR A 268 2.77 16.69 5.52
C THR A 268 4.16 16.79 6.09
N THR A 269 4.31 16.41 7.35
CA THR A 269 5.61 16.37 8.01
C THR A 269 5.72 15.14 8.90
N GLY A 270 6.95 14.67 9.07
CA GLY A 270 7.25 13.56 9.96
C GLY A 270 8.69 13.60 10.43
N ALA A 271 8.92 12.99 11.59
CA ALA A 271 10.26 12.71 12.12
C ALA A 271 10.45 11.20 12.30
N ALA A 272 11.69 10.73 12.26
CA ALA A 272 11.99 9.31 12.43
C ALA A 272 11.61 8.73 13.81
N THR A 273 11.27 9.58 14.78
CA THR A 273 10.72 9.21 16.08
C THR A 273 9.27 8.71 16.01
N GLY A 274 8.62 8.81 14.84
CA GLY A 274 7.22 8.44 14.62
C GLY A 274 6.23 9.60 14.79
N GLU A 275 6.71 10.79 15.15
CA GLU A 275 5.90 12.01 15.14
C GLU A 275 5.49 12.35 13.71
N GLN A 276 4.21 12.61 13.50
CA GLN A 276 3.63 13.01 12.22
C GLN A 276 2.60 14.09 12.46
N ALA A 277 2.55 15.05 11.55
CA ALA A 277 1.52 16.08 11.53
C ALA A 277 1.34 16.58 10.10
N GLY A 278 0.26 17.31 9.87
CA GLY A 278 -0.05 17.88 8.57
C GLY A 278 -1.13 18.93 8.71
N GLY A 279 -1.34 19.68 7.64
CA GLY A 279 -2.51 20.53 7.47
C GLY A 279 -3.63 19.79 6.73
N ALA A 280 -4.57 20.57 6.19
CA ALA A 280 -5.76 20.07 5.51
C ALA A 280 -5.40 19.00 4.46
N GLY A 281 -5.96 17.80 4.64
CA GLY A 281 -5.69 16.63 3.82
C GLY A 281 -6.82 15.61 3.81
N ILE A 282 -6.80 14.71 2.84
CA ILE A 282 -7.80 13.64 2.70
C ILE A 282 -7.24 12.49 1.86
N THR A 283 -7.65 11.27 2.20
CA THR A 283 -7.55 10.10 1.34
C THR A 283 -8.96 9.61 1.06
N ALA A 284 -9.36 9.61 -0.20
CA ALA A 284 -10.69 9.18 -0.65
C ALA A 284 -10.56 8.18 -1.79
N ALA A 285 -11.52 7.26 -1.87
CA ALA A 285 -11.58 6.22 -2.88
C ALA A 285 -13.03 5.96 -3.31
N ALA A 286 -13.23 5.74 -4.60
CA ALA A 286 -14.46 5.23 -5.20
C ALA A 286 -14.17 3.87 -5.85
N PRO A 287 -15.09 2.89 -5.80
CA PRO A 287 -16.52 2.99 -5.43
C PRO A 287 -16.82 2.84 -3.92
N PRO A 288 -18.00 3.31 -3.45
CA PRO A 288 -19.01 4.08 -4.20
C PRO A 288 -18.49 5.48 -4.57
N ASP A 289 -19.20 6.20 -5.44
CA ASP A 289 -18.83 7.59 -5.75
C ASP A 289 -18.79 8.42 -4.45
N VAL A 290 -17.77 9.26 -4.32
CA VAL A 290 -17.49 10.03 -3.09
C VAL A 290 -17.50 11.52 -3.39
N SER A 291 -18.20 12.27 -2.56
CA SER A 291 -18.07 13.72 -2.48
C SER A 291 -17.69 14.13 -1.06
N ASP A 292 -16.69 14.98 -0.92
CA ASP A 292 -16.29 15.59 0.35
C ASP A 292 -16.24 17.10 0.21
N SER A 293 -16.64 17.83 1.25
CA SER A 293 -16.61 19.29 1.23
C SER A 293 -15.19 19.85 1.23
N GLN A 294 -15.05 21.12 0.89
CA GLN A 294 -13.80 21.85 1.15
C GLN A 294 -13.47 21.79 2.64
N ASP A 295 -12.18 21.78 2.95
CA ASP A 295 -11.67 21.77 4.32
C ASP A 295 -10.54 22.77 4.47
N ASP A 296 -10.60 23.53 5.56
CA ASP A 296 -9.70 24.61 5.91
C ASP A 296 -9.16 24.32 7.31
N GLU A 297 -7.85 24.14 7.42
CA GLU A 297 -7.19 23.92 8.70
C GLU A 297 -6.32 25.13 9.06
N SER A 298 -6.27 25.44 10.35
CA SER A 298 -5.40 26.48 10.87
C SER A 298 -3.92 26.10 10.73
N ALA A 299 -3.05 27.09 10.91
CA ALA A 299 -1.62 26.91 11.03
C ALA A 299 -1.28 25.82 12.06
N GLY A 300 -0.21 25.08 11.77
CA GLY A 300 0.17 23.89 12.53
C GLY A 300 1.68 23.71 12.63
N GLN A 301 2.07 22.71 13.39
CA GLN A 301 3.46 22.38 13.71
C GLN A 301 3.61 20.88 14.00
N LEU A 302 4.82 20.34 13.82
CA LEU A 302 5.08 18.90 13.97
C LEU A 302 4.84 18.41 15.40
N ASN A 303 5.24 19.19 16.40
CA ASN A 303 5.11 18.85 17.81
C ASN A 303 4.59 20.03 18.64
N GLY A 304 4.22 19.78 19.90
CA GLY A 304 3.70 20.82 20.80
C GLY A 304 4.72 21.88 21.23
N ALA A 305 6.00 21.76 20.85
CA ALA A 305 7.08 22.63 21.31
C ALA A 305 7.25 23.92 20.48
N GLY A 306 6.54 24.06 19.36
CA GLY A 306 6.59 25.27 18.52
C GLY A 306 7.10 25.00 17.11
N CYS A 307 7.60 26.05 16.47
CA CYS A 307 8.24 26.03 15.15
C CYS A 307 9.69 25.50 15.15
N GLU A 308 10.07 24.69 16.13
CA GLU A 308 11.47 24.29 16.34
C GLU A 308 11.95 23.24 15.33
N LEU A 309 11.06 22.39 14.83
CA LEU A 309 11.37 21.38 13.81
C LEU A 309 10.69 21.70 12.48
N ALA A 310 9.36 21.74 12.46
CA ALA A 310 8.60 22.06 11.27
C ALA A 310 7.28 22.72 11.65
N CYS A 311 6.89 23.76 10.92
CA CYS A 311 5.61 24.41 11.06
C CYS A 311 5.14 25.04 9.74
N TRP A 312 3.84 25.31 9.67
CA TRP A 312 3.17 25.83 8.47
C TRP A 312 2.02 26.76 8.83
N GLY A 313 1.71 27.67 7.92
CA GLY A 313 0.57 28.58 7.99
C GLY A 313 -0.76 27.89 7.69
N ASN A 314 -1.82 28.69 7.52
CA ASN A 314 -3.15 28.13 7.27
C ASN A 314 -3.19 27.34 5.95
N THR A 315 -3.90 26.22 5.96
CA THR A 315 -3.97 25.28 4.82
C THR A 315 -5.41 25.07 4.37
N ARG A 316 -5.57 24.65 3.12
CA ARG A 316 -6.88 24.33 2.55
C ARG A 316 -6.73 23.22 1.51
N ARG A 317 -7.70 22.30 1.50
CA ARG A 317 -7.95 21.44 0.34
C ARG A 317 -9.29 21.80 -0.29
N SER A 318 -9.41 21.62 -1.61
CA SER A 318 -10.70 21.81 -2.30
C SER A 318 -11.73 20.77 -1.87
N ALA A 319 -12.99 20.98 -2.28
CA ALA A 319 -13.96 19.89 -2.29
C ALA A 319 -13.46 18.74 -3.17
N VAL A 320 -13.75 17.50 -2.76
CA VAL A 320 -13.39 16.28 -3.49
C VAL A 320 -14.61 15.71 -4.17
N ALA A 321 -14.47 15.31 -5.43
CA ALA A 321 -15.46 14.56 -6.16
C ALA A 321 -14.75 13.42 -6.91
N LEU A 322 -15.00 12.18 -6.47
CA LEU A 322 -14.51 10.95 -7.11
C LEU A 322 -15.70 10.18 -7.66
N SER A 323 -15.56 9.67 -8.87
CA SER A 323 -16.54 8.74 -9.41
C SER A 323 -15.86 7.56 -10.08
N ALA A 324 -16.51 6.40 -9.97
CA ALA A 324 -16.16 5.18 -10.67
C ALA A 324 -17.35 4.58 -11.43
N GLY A 325 -18.53 5.21 -11.34
CA GLY A 325 -19.74 4.83 -12.04
C GLY A 325 -19.55 4.66 -13.55
N ASN A 326 -20.36 3.76 -14.14
CA ASN A 326 -20.35 3.46 -15.58
C ASN A 326 -18.98 3.06 -16.16
N ALA A 327 -18.10 2.49 -15.34
CA ALA A 327 -16.74 2.14 -15.73
C ALA A 327 -15.86 3.35 -16.11
N LEU A 328 -16.15 4.53 -15.55
CA LEU A 328 -15.42 5.78 -15.80
C LEU A 328 -14.80 6.31 -14.51
N PRO A 329 -13.52 6.01 -14.24
CA PRO A 329 -12.83 6.56 -13.08
C PRO A 329 -12.50 8.04 -13.32
N ASN A 330 -12.98 8.92 -12.45
CA ASN A 330 -12.74 10.36 -12.48
C ASN A 330 -12.38 10.88 -11.09
N ALA A 331 -11.53 11.92 -11.06
CA ALA A 331 -11.16 12.63 -9.85
C ALA A 331 -11.12 14.14 -10.13
N GLY A 332 -12.05 14.90 -9.55
CA GLY A 332 -12.24 16.31 -9.89
C GLY A 332 -12.67 16.51 -11.34
N SER A 333 -12.53 17.74 -11.84
CA SER A 333 -12.80 18.06 -13.24
C SER A 333 -11.98 19.27 -13.73
N PRO A 334 -11.92 19.52 -15.05
CA PRO A 334 -11.27 20.71 -15.59
C PRO A 334 -11.82 22.05 -15.08
N THR A 335 -13.07 22.08 -14.60
CA THR A 335 -13.72 23.28 -14.04
C THR A 335 -13.76 23.29 -12.51
N SER A 336 -13.45 22.16 -11.88
CA SER A 336 -13.41 21.99 -10.42
C SER A 336 -12.27 21.03 -10.09
N PRO A 337 -11.02 21.46 -10.29
CA PRO A 337 -9.85 20.63 -10.04
C PRO A 337 -9.72 20.37 -8.53
N LEU A 338 -9.11 19.23 -8.19
CA LEU A 338 -8.72 18.95 -6.82
C LEU A 338 -7.49 19.78 -6.47
N GLN A 339 -7.45 20.40 -5.29
CA GLN A 339 -6.40 21.32 -4.89
C GLN A 339 -5.93 21.05 -3.46
N ALA A 340 -4.63 21.28 -3.22
CA ALA A 340 -3.98 21.27 -1.92
C ALA A 340 -3.11 22.52 -1.81
N ILE A 341 -3.41 23.43 -0.88
CA ILE A 341 -2.85 24.79 -0.84
C ILE A 341 -2.45 25.24 0.56
N LEU A 342 -1.40 26.04 0.63
CA LEU A 342 -0.92 26.76 1.81
C LEU A 342 -1.17 28.27 1.58
N ARG A 343 -1.87 28.96 2.48
CA ARG A 343 -2.50 30.26 2.17
C ARG A 343 -1.73 31.48 2.65
N ASP A 344 -1.11 31.45 3.83
CA ASP A 344 -0.62 32.67 4.49
C ASP A 344 0.83 32.58 5.00
N THR A 345 1.25 33.63 5.71
CA THR A 345 2.58 33.78 6.29
C THR A 345 2.65 33.45 7.77
N VAL A 346 1.58 32.92 8.38
CA VAL A 346 1.68 32.45 9.76
C VAL A 346 2.79 31.41 9.80
N HIS A 347 3.66 31.50 10.81
CA HIS A 347 4.87 30.66 10.89
C HIS A 347 5.82 30.77 9.68
N ASN A 348 5.88 31.95 9.06
CA ASN A 348 6.62 32.19 7.80
C ASN A 348 6.10 31.35 6.62
N GLY A 349 4.81 30.96 6.67
CA GLY A 349 4.11 30.16 5.68
C GLY A 349 4.50 28.69 5.74
N LEU A 350 5.77 28.38 5.53
CA LEU A 350 6.35 27.05 5.72
C LEU A 350 7.69 27.30 6.41
N SER A 351 8.04 26.50 7.42
CA SER A 351 9.34 26.63 8.09
C SER A 351 9.85 25.25 8.47
N LEU A 352 11.06 24.91 8.03
CA LEU A 352 11.81 23.72 8.44
C LEU A 352 13.06 24.17 9.20
N ALA A 353 13.31 23.56 10.35
CA ALA A 353 14.39 23.90 11.28
C ALA A 353 15.03 22.64 11.88
N ALA A 354 16.09 22.83 12.65
CA ALA A 354 16.94 21.76 13.17
C ALA A 354 16.57 21.23 14.57
N GLY A 355 15.54 21.78 15.21
CA GLY A 355 15.12 21.42 16.57
C GLY A 355 15.59 22.41 17.65
N ALA A 356 14.99 22.31 18.84
CA ALA A 356 15.38 23.09 20.01
C ALA A 356 16.85 22.87 20.35
N GLY A 357 17.56 23.95 20.70
CA GLY A 357 18.96 23.85 21.11
C GLY A 357 19.95 23.50 20.00
N ALA A 358 19.52 23.51 18.73
CA ALA A 358 20.41 23.32 17.60
C ALA A 358 21.55 24.36 17.61
N GLN A 359 22.78 23.87 17.66
CA GLN A 359 23.99 24.70 17.58
C GLN A 359 24.38 24.86 16.11
N TYR A 360 23.86 25.92 15.50
CA TYR A 360 24.25 26.29 14.15
C TYR A 360 25.70 26.75 14.10
N ARG A 361 26.39 26.43 13.00
CA ARG A 361 27.76 26.86 12.73
C ARG A 361 27.83 28.39 12.77
N PRO A 362 28.59 29.01 13.69
CA PRO A 362 28.69 30.46 13.77
C PRO A 362 29.22 31.09 12.47
N ALA A 363 30.08 30.34 11.76
CA ALA A 363 30.65 30.73 10.48
C ALA A 363 29.61 30.88 9.34
N LEU A 364 28.36 30.44 9.50
CA LEU A 364 27.31 30.62 8.49
C LEU A 364 26.44 31.86 8.75
N ALA A 365 26.57 32.50 9.91
CA ALA A 365 25.77 33.66 10.30
C ALA A 365 24.24 33.48 10.13
N LEU A 366 23.75 32.25 10.31
CA LEU A 366 22.33 31.90 10.18
C LEU A 366 21.49 32.74 11.16
N ALA A 367 20.31 33.17 10.72
CA ALA A 367 19.41 33.96 11.55
C ALA A 367 18.78 33.05 12.63
N PRO A 368 19.07 33.27 13.93
CA PRO A 368 18.68 32.34 14.99
C PRO A 368 17.17 32.25 15.23
N SER A 369 16.41 33.24 14.73
CA SER A 369 14.95 33.31 14.85
C SER A 369 14.19 32.82 13.62
N LYS A 370 14.88 32.32 12.59
CA LYS A 370 14.28 31.79 11.37
C LYS A 370 14.61 30.32 11.18
N GLY A 371 13.70 29.58 10.56
CA GLY A 371 13.98 28.23 10.09
C GLY A 371 15.07 28.23 9.02
N LEU A 372 15.67 27.06 8.78
CA LEU A 372 16.65 26.83 7.74
C LEU A 372 16.05 26.96 6.34
N VAL A 373 14.76 26.67 6.19
CA VAL A 373 13.98 26.94 4.98
C VAL A 373 12.69 27.62 5.41
N THR A 374 12.34 28.72 4.76
CA THR A 374 11.08 29.43 5.00
C THR A 374 10.39 29.84 3.68
N MET A 375 9.14 30.28 3.72
CA MET A 375 8.57 31.02 2.56
C MET A 375 8.85 32.51 2.69
N HIS A 376 9.18 33.16 1.58
CA HIS A 376 9.27 34.62 1.55
C HIS A 376 7.87 35.24 1.78
N SER A 377 7.79 36.31 2.58
CA SER A 377 6.53 36.94 3.02
C SER A 377 5.95 37.96 2.04
N GLY A 378 6.73 38.46 1.07
CA GLY A 378 6.36 39.57 0.19
C GLY A 378 5.65 39.20 -1.13
N SER A 379 5.49 37.91 -1.44
CA SER A 379 5.03 37.47 -2.76
C SER A 379 4.07 36.30 -2.66
N ASP A 380 2.88 36.45 -3.25
CA ASP A 380 1.87 35.40 -3.30
C ASP A 380 1.79 34.79 -4.71
N THR A 381 1.26 33.58 -4.79
CA THR A 381 0.87 32.89 -6.03
C THR A 381 -0.64 32.65 -6.06
N ASN A 382 -1.15 32.03 -7.13
CA ASN A 382 -2.56 31.70 -7.31
C ASN A 382 -2.76 30.17 -7.47
N PRO A 383 -3.81 29.59 -6.87
CA PRO A 383 -4.03 28.15 -6.87
C PRO A 383 -4.78 27.59 -8.09
N GLY A 384 -5.32 28.47 -8.95
CA GLY A 384 -6.27 28.04 -9.98
C GLY A 384 -5.62 27.31 -11.16
N VAL A 385 -6.39 26.40 -11.76
CA VAL A 385 -6.07 25.73 -13.03
C VAL A 385 -7.25 25.81 -13.97
N SER A 386 -6.97 26.08 -15.24
CA SER A 386 -7.93 26.15 -16.33
C SER A 386 -8.12 24.78 -16.98
N GLY A 387 -9.23 24.59 -17.68
CA GLY A 387 -9.49 23.34 -18.37
C GLY A 387 -8.51 22.96 -19.49
N GLY A 388 -7.60 23.87 -19.88
CA GLY A 388 -6.48 23.58 -20.78
C GLY A 388 -5.23 23.02 -20.09
N CYS A 389 -5.30 22.66 -18.80
CA CYS A 389 -4.13 22.31 -17.99
C CYS A 389 -3.10 23.45 -17.92
N ALA A 390 -3.59 24.67 -17.76
CA ALA A 390 -2.76 25.85 -17.55
C ALA A 390 -3.21 26.55 -16.28
N SER A 391 -2.28 27.01 -15.48
CA SER A 391 -2.60 27.66 -14.23
C SER A 391 -3.14 29.07 -14.45
N THR A 392 -4.07 29.49 -13.60
CA THR A 392 -4.83 30.74 -13.77
C THR A 392 -4.36 31.80 -12.77
N SER A 393 -4.67 33.06 -13.06
CA SER A 393 -4.45 34.20 -12.15
C SER A 393 -5.62 34.43 -11.19
N SER A 394 -6.65 33.57 -11.23
CA SER A 394 -7.82 33.63 -10.36
C SER A 394 -7.65 32.65 -9.18
N GLY A 395 -8.09 33.01 -7.98
CA GLY A 395 -8.14 32.07 -6.85
C GLY A 395 -7.56 32.56 -5.52
N GLY A 396 -7.20 33.84 -5.41
CA GLY A 396 -6.67 34.42 -4.18
C GLY A 396 -5.20 34.12 -3.98
N SER A 397 -4.55 34.98 -3.20
CA SER A 397 -3.16 34.85 -2.80
C SER A 397 -2.91 33.61 -1.95
N VAL A 398 -1.97 32.76 -2.38
CA VAL A 398 -1.49 31.57 -1.64
C VAL A 398 0.04 31.49 -1.71
N ARG A 399 0.67 30.67 -0.86
CA ARG A 399 2.12 30.48 -0.81
C ARG A 399 2.57 29.24 -1.56
N VAL A 400 1.84 28.14 -1.44
CA VAL A 400 2.09 26.90 -2.18
C VAL A 400 0.76 26.43 -2.72
N ALA A 401 0.74 26.00 -3.98
CA ALA A 401 -0.45 25.44 -4.58
C ALA A 401 -0.09 24.28 -5.50
N SER A 402 -0.77 23.16 -5.27
CA SER A 402 -0.82 22.05 -6.21
C SER A 402 -2.27 21.70 -6.50
N SER A 403 -2.51 21.27 -7.72
CA SER A 403 -3.87 20.98 -8.19
C SER A 403 -3.87 20.05 -9.39
N GLY A 404 -4.97 19.36 -9.60
CA GLY A 404 -5.11 18.46 -10.74
C GLY A 404 -6.45 17.76 -10.82
N TRP A 405 -6.65 17.01 -11.90
CA TRP A 405 -7.83 16.18 -12.11
C TRP A 405 -7.48 14.97 -12.98
N LEU A 406 -8.33 13.96 -12.88
CA LEU A 406 -8.41 12.84 -13.81
C LEU A 406 -9.76 12.90 -14.51
N ARG A 407 -9.76 12.77 -15.83
CA ARG A 407 -10.98 12.75 -16.63
C ARG A 407 -10.99 11.54 -17.56
N THR A 408 -12.07 10.78 -17.49
CA THR A 408 -12.37 9.69 -18.41
C THR A 408 -13.77 9.86 -18.97
N THR A 409 -13.96 9.48 -20.22
CA THR A 409 -15.23 9.61 -20.94
C THR A 409 -15.60 8.30 -21.62
N ALA A 410 -16.90 8.11 -21.87
CA ALA A 410 -17.40 6.93 -22.55
C ALA A 410 -17.10 6.96 -24.06
N ILE A 411 -17.33 5.83 -24.73
CA ILE A 411 -17.15 5.70 -26.18
C ILE A 411 -18.18 6.54 -26.97
N ASP A 412 -19.34 6.74 -26.39
CA ASP A 412 -20.49 7.47 -26.94
C ASP A 412 -20.56 8.94 -26.46
N ASP A 413 -19.53 9.43 -25.75
CA ASP A 413 -19.45 10.84 -25.38
C ASP A 413 -19.35 11.73 -26.64
N ALA A 414 -20.35 12.60 -26.82
CA ALA A 414 -20.48 13.41 -28.04
C ALA A 414 -19.41 14.49 -28.18
N ALA A 415 -18.78 14.90 -27.07
CA ALA A 415 -17.81 16.00 -27.06
C ALA A 415 -16.36 15.50 -27.10
N SER A 416 -16.08 14.36 -26.49
CA SER A 416 -14.72 13.81 -26.37
C SER A 416 -14.78 12.28 -26.20
N PRO A 417 -15.12 11.51 -27.25
CA PRO A 417 -15.24 10.06 -27.13
C PRO A 417 -13.88 9.42 -26.83
N LEU A 418 -13.87 8.42 -25.94
CA LEU A 418 -12.68 7.67 -25.54
C LEU A 418 -11.52 8.55 -25.08
N LEU A 419 -11.80 9.51 -24.20
CA LEU A 419 -10.76 10.28 -23.52
C LEU A 419 -10.35 9.60 -22.21
N VAL A 420 -9.05 9.48 -21.99
CA VAL A 420 -8.39 9.24 -20.71
C VAL A 420 -7.36 10.34 -20.52
N GLU A 421 -7.50 11.13 -19.47
CA GLU A 421 -6.68 12.32 -19.24
C GLU A 421 -6.30 12.45 -17.77
N SER A 422 -5.06 12.89 -17.54
CA SER A 422 -4.56 13.41 -16.28
C SER A 422 -3.93 14.77 -16.52
N CYS A 423 -4.19 15.70 -15.60
CA CYS A 423 -3.55 17.01 -15.58
C CYS A 423 -3.18 17.39 -14.16
N GLY A 424 -1.98 17.93 -13.97
CA GLY A 424 -1.60 18.56 -12.71
C GLY A 424 -0.74 19.78 -12.89
N VAL A 425 -0.83 20.68 -11.91
CA VAL A 425 -0.09 21.94 -11.86
C VAL A 425 0.42 22.21 -10.46
N ALA A 426 1.65 22.72 -10.34
CA ALA A 426 2.26 23.19 -9.11
C ALA A 426 2.80 24.63 -9.25
N ARG A 427 2.72 25.40 -8.16
CA ARG A 427 3.26 26.75 -8.02
C ARG A 427 3.70 27.03 -6.59
N THR A 428 4.69 27.91 -6.44
CA THR A 428 5.17 28.36 -5.14
C THR A 428 5.48 29.85 -5.17
N ALA A 429 5.24 30.51 -4.04
CA ALA A 429 6.00 31.70 -3.68
C ALA A 429 7.49 31.34 -3.51
N PRO A 430 8.41 32.32 -3.46
CA PRO A 430 9.83 32.08 -3.25
C PRO A 430 10.06 31.30 -1.96
N VAL A 431 10.71 30.15 -2.09
CA VAL A 431 11.24 29.32 -1.01
C VAL A 431 12.60 29.91 -0.65
N SER A 432 12.69 30.51 0.53
CA SER A 432 13.90 31.09 1.11
C SER A 432 14.72 30.01 1.79
N VAL A 433 15.96 29.82 1.33
CA VAL A 433 16.88 28.78 1.83
C VAL A 433 18.04 29.45 2.57
N LEU A 434 18.28 28.98 3.79
CA LEU A 434 19.28 29.46 4.75
C LEU A 434 19.23 30.98 5.01
N PRO A 435 18.18 31.49 5.68
CA PRO A 435 18.16 32.88 6.15
C PRO A 435 19.35 33.20 7.05
N THR A 436 20.03 34.31 6.78
CA THR A 436 21.18 34.80 7.57
C THR A 436 20.90 36.19 8.13
N THR A 437 21.79 36.69 8.97
CA THR A 437 21.73 38.07 9.49
C THR A 437 21.91 39.13 8.41
N PHE A 438 22.59 38.81 7.30
CA PHE A 438 22.81 39.73 6.18
C PHE A 438 21.86 39.47 4.99
N ALA A 439 21.33 38.26 4.86
CA ALA A 439 20.34 37.84 3.86
C ALA A 439 19.11 37.29 4.58
N PRO A 440 18.27 38.16 5.18
CA PRO A 440 17.18 37.74 6.06
C PRO A 440 16.13 36.88 5.36
N ASP A 441 16.06 36.89 4.03
CA ASP A 441 15.13 36.07 3.25
C ASP A 441 15.83 34.92 2.51
N GLY A 442 16.94 34.43 3.06
CA GLY A 442 17.72 33.31 2.53
C GLY A 442 18.88 33.72 1.66
N VAL A 443 19.99 32.98 1.70
CA VAL A 443 21.09 33.13 0.73
C VAL A 443 20.62 32.78 -0.69
N VAL A 444 19.68 31.83 -0.79
CA VAL A 444 19.06 31.41 -2.06
C VAL A 444 17.54 31.52 -1.96
N ARG A 445 16.89 31.96 -3.04
CA ARG A 445 15.45 31.91 -3.23
C ARG A 445 15.11 31.08 -4.46
N ILE A 446 14.15 30.16 -4.31
CA ILE A 446 13.67 29.32 -5.40
C ILE A 446 12.19 29.59 -5.60
N THR A 447 11.79 30.03 -6.79
CA THR A 447 10.40 30.32 -7.12
C THR A 447 9.93 29.40 -8.24
N LEU A 448 8.86 28.63 -7.99
CA LEU A 448 8.14 27.87 -9.02
C LEU A 448 6.98 28.71 -9.54
N THR A 449 7.23 29.46 -10.62
CA THR A 449 6.21 30.34 -11.22
C THR A 449 5.07 29.54 -11.83
N ASP A 450 5.41 28.48 -12.56
CA ASP A 450 4.46 27.54 -13.14
C ASP A 450 5.13 26.20 -13.38
N ALA A 451 4.42 25.11 -13.14
CA ALA A 451 4.80 23.78 -13.60
C ALA A 451 3.54 22.97 -13.88
N LYS A 452 3.46 22.35 -15.05
CA LYS A 452 2.30 21.60 -15.50
C LYS A 452 2.71 20.33 -16.20
N VAL A 453 1.91 19.28 -16.01
CA VAL A 453 2.00 18.02 -16.72
C VAL A 453 0.60 17.61 -17.17
N ARG A 454 0.49 17.14 -18.41
CA ARG A 454 -0.75 16.61 -18.97
C ARG A 454 -0.45 15.38 -19.81
N CYS A 455 -1.15 14.30 -19.51
CA CYS A 455 -1.09 13.05 -20.25
C CYS A 455 -2.51 12.74 -20.70
N ALA A 456 -2.70 12.51 -21.99
CA ALA A 456 -4.00 12.23 -22.56
C ALA A 456 -3.92 11.15 -23.64
N VAL A 457 -4.94 10.32 -23.72
CA VAL A 457 -5.20 9.39 -24.81
C VAL A 457 -6.62 9.66 -25.27
N SER A 458 -6.82 9.93 -26.56
CA SER A 458 -8.13 10.37 -27.06
C SER A 458 -8.52 9.74 -28.40
N GLY A 459 -9.84 9.60 -28.57
CA GLY A 459 -10.47 9.16 -29.82
C GLY A 459 -10.27 7.67 -30.11
N ALA A 460 -10.97 7.19 -31.14
CA ALA A 460 -10.95 5.77 -31.54
C ALA A 460 -9.57 5.27 -32.02
N ALA A 461 -8.66 6.17 -32.36
CA ALA A 461 -7.29 5.83 -32.72
C ALA A 461 -6.35 5.72 -31.50
N HIS A 462 -6.86 5.97 -30.28
CA HIS A 462 -6.08 6.03 -29.04
C HIS A 462 -4.86 6.97 -29.19
N ALA A 463 -5.11 8.18 -29.67
CA ALA A 463 -4.06 9.15 -29.93
C ALA A 463 -3.46 9.65 -28.61
N ALA A 464 -2.23 9.22 -28.32
CA ALA A 464 -1.52 9.60 -27.12
C ALA A 464 -0.88 10.99 -27.27
N THR A 465 -1.06 11.85 -26.27
CA THR A 465 -0.44 13.17 -26.15
C THR A 465 0.15 13.33 -24.76
N ALA A 466 1.44 13.64 -24.70
CA ALA A 466 2.13 14.05 -23.49
C ALA A 466 2.56 15.50 -23.64
N SER A 467 2.28 16.34 -22.65
CA SER A 467 2.77 17.72 -22.60
C SER A 467 3.23 18.07 -21.19
N VAL A 468 4.31 18.82 -21.14
CA VAL A 468 4.91 19.36 -19.93
C VAL A 468 5.13 20.84 -20.18
N GLY A 469 5.29 21.62 -19.13
CA GLY A 469 5.73 23.00 -19.22
C GLY A 469 6.08 23.48 -17.83
N TYR A 470 7.17 24.22 -17.69
CA TYR A 470 7.54 24.77 -16.40
C TYR A 470 8.37 26.04 -16.54
N THR A 471 8.36 26.85 -15.50
CA THR A 471 9.18 28.03 -15.32
C THR A 471 9.51 28.15 -13.83
N ALA A 472 10.80 28.04 -13.51
CA ALA A 472 11.32 28.27 -12.18
C ALA A 472 12.47 29.28 -12.23
N ALA A 473 12.59 30.11 -11.20
CA ALA A 473 13.68 31.06 -11.06
C ALA A 473 14.47 30.78 -9.78
N VAL A 474 15.79 30.86 -9.88
CA VAL A 474 16.70 30.81 -8.74
C VAL A 474 17.38 32.15 -8.62
N GLU A 475 17.26 32.74 -7.43
CA GLU A 475 17.90 34.01 -7.08
C GLU A 475 18.89 33.79 -5.95
N VAL A 476 20.04 34.48 -6.04
CA VAL A 476 21.08 34.45 -5.02
C VAL A 476 21.25 35.85 -4.45
N TRP A 477 21.38 35.93 -3.13
CA TRP A 477 21.69 37.18 -2.45
C TRP A 477 23.12 37.63 -2.80
N GLY A 478 23.26 38.90 -3.16
CA GLY A 478 24.55 39.53 -3.45
C GLY A 478 24.67 40.93 -2.84
N PRO A 479 25.77 41.66 -3.15
CA PRO A 479 26.04 42.98 -2.58
C PRO A 479 24.95 44.03 -2.83
N SER A 480 24.21 43.89 -3.93
CA SER A 480 23.13 44.81 -4.34
C SER A 480 21.72 44.24 -4.12
N GLY A 481 21.59 43.12 -3.38
CA GLY A 481 20.34 42.39 -3.19
C GLY A 481 20.26 41.10 -4.01
N TYR A 482 19.05 40.58 -4.22
CA TYR A 482 18.84 39.34 -4.97
C TYR A 482 19.08 39.53 -6.47
N THR A 483 19.78 38.57 -7.06
CA THR A 483 20.03 38.50 -8.50
C THR A 483 19.60 37.15 -9.02
N THR A 484 18.84 37.12 -10.12
CA THR A 484 18.44 35.87 -10.78
C THR A 484 19.66 35.24 -11.45
N VAL A 485 20.04 34.05 -10.99
CA VAL A 485 21.18 33.30 -11.53
C VAL A 485 20.76 32.19 -12.49
N ALA A 486 19.51 31.73 -12.40
CA ALA A 486 18.93 30.79 -13.35
C ALA A 486 17.44 31.05 -13.55
N THR A 487 16.99 30.92 -14.80
CA THR A 487 15.57 30.82 -15.17
C THR A 487 15.39 29.54 -15.97
N VAL A 488 14.82 28.54 -15.33
CA VAL A 488 14.71 27.18 -15.82
C VAL A 488 13.35 27.00 -16.47
N THR A 489 13.34 26.62 -17.74
CA THR A 489 12.15 26.37 -18.55
C THR A 489 12.20 24.99 -19.21
N GLU A 490 11.09 24.51 -19.77
CA GLU A 490 11.03 23.22 -20.50
C GLU A 490 12.11 23.08 -21.58
N THR A 491 12.51 24.18 -22.23
CA THR A 491 13.50 24.18 -23.31
C THR A 491 14.95 24.24 -22.84
N THR A 492 15.20 24.17 -21.53
CA THR A 492 16.55 24.29 -20.95
C THR A 492 17.36 23.03 -21.23
N ALA A 493 18.33 23.12 -22.14
CA ALA A 493 19.07 21.95 -22.64
C ALA A 493 20.15 21.40 -21.68
N SER A 494 20.56 22.17 -20.68
CA SER A 494 21.63 21.83 -19.74
C SER A 494 21.36 22.43 -18.37
N ASP A 495 21.92 21.83 -17.31
CA ASP A 495 21.82 22.38 -15.95
C ASP A 495 22.44 23.80 -15.87
N LEU A 496 21.59 24.80 -15.68
CA LEU A 496 22.00 26.20 -15.57
C LEU A 496 22.72 26.49 -14.24
N LEU A 497 22.38 25.76 -13.17
CA LEU A 497 22.98 25.98 -11.85
C LEU A 497 24.42 25.46 -11.78
N ALA A 498 24.78 24.49 -12.63
CA ALA A 498 26.16 24.05 -12.78
C ALA A 498 27.10 25.16 -13.29
N THR A 499 26.58 26.20 -13.93
CA THR A 499 27.37 27.33 -14.45
C THR A 499 27.64 28.43 -13.42
N VAL A 500 26.93 28.41 -12.30
CA VAL A 500 27.02 29.43 -11.26
C VAL A 500 28.20 29.08 -10.33
N PRO A 501 29.27 29.90 -10.28
CA PRO A 501 30.44 29.57 -9.48
C PRO A 501 30.11 29.55 -7.99
N LEU A 502 30.53 28.50 -7.27
CA LEU A 502 30.40 28.46 -5.80
C LEU A 502 31.22 29.56 -5.11
N THR A 503 32.18 30.18 -5.81
CA THR A 503 32.92 31.37 -5.34
C THR A 503 32.12 32.67 -5.41
N THR A 504 30.86 32.64 -5.85
CA THR A 504 30.00 33.82 -5.95
C THR A 504 29.81 34.45 -4.56
N PRO A 505 30.14 35.74 -4.36
CA PRO A 505 29.99 36.40 -3.07
C PRO A 505 28.52 36.57 -2.68
N VAL A 506 28.18 36.18 -1.44
CA VAL A 506 26.82 36.28 -0.90
C VAL A 506 26.73 37.23 0.30
N GLY A 507 27.69 38.13 0.49
CA GLY A 507 27.70 39.07 1.61
C GLY A 507 28.25 38.46 2.91
N GLY A 508 28.45 39.29 3.92
CA GLY A 508 29.06 38.86 5.21
C GLY A 508 30.50 38.35 5.12
N GLY A 509 31.16 38.49 3.97
CA GLY A 509 32.47 37.87 3.70
C GLY A 509 32.39 36.41 3.24
N HIS A 510 31.18 35.91 2.94
CA HIS A 510 30.94 34.53 2.52
C HIS A 510 30.76 34.39 1.01
N THR A 511 30.92 33.15 0.56
CA THR A 511 30.64 32.70 -0.80
C THR A 511 29.52 31.68 -0.81
N LEU A 512 28.91 31.46 -1.97
CA LEU A 512 27.84 30.48 -2.13
C LEU A 512 28.26 29.05 -1.70
N GLY A 513 29.51 28.67 -1.93
CA GLY A 513 30.07 27.37 -1.55
C GLY A 513 30.15 27.11 -0.05
N ASP A 514 30.11 28.17 0.76
CA ASP A 514 30.00 28.04 2.23
C ASP A 514 28.64 27.50 2.65
N TYR A 515 27.61 27.69 1.81
CA TYR A 515 26.21 27.35 2.08
C TYR A 515 25.70 26.17 1.26
N ILE A 516 26.12 26.05 0.00
CA ILE A 516 25.62 25.06 -0.95
C ILE A 516 26.67 23.98 -1.18
N SER A 517 26.30 22.71 -0.96
CA SER A 517 27.15 21.57 -1.28
C SER A 517 26.93 21.10 -2.71
N SER A 518 25.67 21.02 -3.13
CA SER A 518 25.29 20.71 -4.49
C SER A 518 23.92 21.30 -4.83
N TRP A 519 23.71 21.65 -6.08
CA TRP A 519 22.39 22.00 -6.60
C TRP A 519 22.32 21.64 -8.08
N SER A 520 21.11 21.49 -8.60
CA SER A 520 20.88 21.24 -10.01
C SER A 520 19.54 21.78 -10.46
N ALA A 521 19.51 22.24 -11.70
CA ALA A 521 18.29 22.53 -12.43
C ALA A 521 18.04 21.43 -13.46
N VAL A 522 16.79 20.98 -13.56
CA VAL A 522 16.42 19.94 -14.52
C VAL A 522 16.72 20.38 -15.95
N SER A 523 17.38 19.52 -16.70
CA SER A 523 17.57 19.65 -18.14
C SER A 523 16.44 18.95 -18.91
N SER A 524 16.18 19.40 -20.14
CA SER A 524 15.18 18.79 -21.02
C SER A 524 15.43 17.30 -21.29
N SER A 525 16.67 16.82 -21.17
CA SER A 525 17.02 15.40 -21.31
C SER A 525 16.65 14.53 -20.10
N GLU A 526 16.48 15.12 -18.92
CA GLU A 526 16.08 14.40 -17.69
C GLU A 526 14.57 14.27 -17.56
N VAL A 527 13.82 15.11 -18.28
CA VAL A 527 12.36 15.01 -18.36
C VAL A 527 11.98 13.84 -19.26
N THR A 528 11.33 12.84 -18.68
CA THR A 528 10.79 11.73 -19.47
C THR A 528 9.45 12.14 -20.04
N LYS A 529 9.31 12.06 -21.37
CA LYS A 529 8.08 12.35 -22.09
C LYS A 529 7.86 11.30 -23.16
N THR A 530 6.85 10.45 -22.98
CA THR A 530 6.51 9.39 -23.92
C THR A 530 5.05 9.53 -24.34
N ALA A 531 4.78 9.34 -25.63
CA ALA A 531 3.44 9.30 -26.19
C ALA A 531 3.47 8.31 -27.36
N ALA A 532 3.00 7.09 -27.12
CA ALA A 532 3.00 6.03 -28.12
C ALA A 532 1.96 4.97 -27.76
N THR A 533 1.39 4.31 -28.78
CA THR A 533 0.60 3.07 -28.61
C THR A 533 -0.51 3.17 -27.55
N GLY A 534 -1.33 4.23 -27.60
CA GLY A 534 -2.43 4.41 -26.65
C GLY A 534 -2.00 4.70 -25.21
N ALA A 535 -0.76 5.11 -24.99
CA ALA A 535 -0.23 5.48 -23.68
C ALA A 535 0.62 6.75 -23.74
N ALA A 536 0.48 7.60 -22.73
CA ALA A 536 1.24 8.82 -22.54
C ALA A 536 1.77 8.89 -21.11
N THR A 537 3.05 9.23 -20.93
CA THR A 537 3.68 9.41 -19.62
C THR A 537 4.57 10.66 -19.63
N VAL A 538 4.53 11.39 -18.51
CA VAL A 538 5.46 12.48 -18.21
C VAL A 538 6.04 12.24 -16.82
N ASN A 539 7.36 12.41 -16.67
CA ASN A 539 8.02 12.43 -15.37
C ASN A 539 9.04 13.58 -15.29
N VAL A 540 8.87 14.43 -14.29
CA VAL A 540 9.74 15.55 -13.94
C VAL A 540 10.27 15.26 -12.52
N PRO A 541 11.52 14.80 -12.36
CA PRO A 541 12.06 14.31 -11.08
C PRO A 541 12.20 15.41 -10.01
N GLY A 542 12.28 16.67 -10.43
CA GLY A 542 12.35 17.88 -9.60
C GLY A 542 12.96 19.00 -10.42
N ILE A 543 12.27 20.14 -10.55
CA ILE A 543 12.72 21.24 -11.43
C ILE A 543 14.00 21.89 -10.88
N ILE A 544 14.04 22.09 -9.56
CA ILE A 544 15.24 22.53 -8.84
C ILE A 544 15.47 21.58 -7.68
N SER A 545 16.71 21.10 -7.54
CA SER A 545 17.18 20.33 -6.38
C SER A 545 18.37 21.02 -5.74
N LEU A 546 18.42 21.09 -4.42
CA LEU A 546 19.47 21.76 -3.66
C LEU A 546 19.78 20.98 -2.39
N THR A 547 21.07 20.79 -2.13
CA THR A 547 21.61 20.27 -0.86
C THR A 547 22.57 21.30 -0.29
N THR A 548 22.41 21.62 0.99
CA THR A 548 23.28 22.58 1.67
C THR A 548 24.55 21.92 2.18
N GLN A 549 25.52 22.75 2.54
CA GLN A 549 26.56 22.34 3.49
C GLN A 549 25.93 22.00 4.85
N PRO A 550 26.63 21.23 5.69
CA PRO A 550 26.27 21.06 7.11
C PRO A 550 25.98 22.39 7.78
N THR A 551 24.82 22.51 8.42
CA THR A 551 24.34 23.74 9.07
C THR A 551 24.68 23.80 10.56
N ARG A 552 24.96 22.66 11.19
CA ARG A 552 25.27 22.53 12.62
C ARG A 552 26.69 22.06 12.89
N GLU A 553 27.11 22.25 14.14
CA GLU A 553 28.29 21.63 14.73
C GLU A 553 27.88 20.41 15.57
N ASP A 554 28.74 19.40 15.61
CA ASP A 554 28.64 18.27 16.53
C ASP A 554 29.21 18.61 17.92
N ALA A 555 29.16 17.67 18.86
CA ALA A 555 29.64 17.88 20.22
C ALA A 555 31.16 18.19 20.31
N SER A 556 31.92 17.93 19.24
CA SER A 556 33.35 18.24 19.15
C SER A 556 33.64 19.62 18.52
N GLY A 557 32.61 20.33 18.05
CA GLY A 557 32.73 21.57 17.30
C GLY A 557 33.05 21.35 15.81
N ALA A 558 33.02 20.10 15.32
CA ALA A 558 33.17 19.80 13.91
C ALA A 558 31.81 19.89 13.19
N SER A 559 31.80 20.03 11.86
CA SER A 559 30.55 20.10 11.09
C SER A 559 29.76 18.80 11.18
N ASP A 560 28.49 18.84 11.59
CA ASP A 560 27.59 17.69 11.64
C ASP A 560 27.07 17.36 10.22
N PRO A 561 27.53 16.27 9.57
CA PRO A 561 27.17 15.96 8.20
C PRO A 561 25.68 15.66 8.01
N LEU A 562 24.96 15.28 9.08
CA LEU A 562 23.52 14.97 9.00
C LEU A 562 22.66 16.24 8.98
N SER A 563 23.23 17.40 9.35
CA SER A 563 22.52 18.68 9.41
C SER A 563 22.36 19.39 8.06
N SER A 564 22.67 18.71 6.96
CA SER A 564 22.42 19.24 5.62
C SER A 564 20.93 19.32 5.34
N VAL A 565 20.51 20.39 4.68
CA VAL A 565 19.14 20.58 4.22
C VAL A 565 19.04 20.17 2.76
N THR A 566 18.00 19.42 2.45
CA THR A 566 17.60 19.05 1.08
C THR A 566 16.32 19.81 0.72
N VAL A 567 16.30 20.35 -0.49
CA VAL A 567 15.17 21.12 -1.03
C VAL A 567 14.93 20.64 -2.46
N SER A 568 13.72 20.14 -2.73
CA SER A 568 13.24 19.82 -4.07
C SER A 568 11.99 20.63 -4.36
N VAL A 569 11.95 21.28 -5.53
CA VAL A 569 10.84 22.13 -5.96
C VAL A 569 10.31 21.65 -7.31
N GLY A 570 9.00 21.41 -7.38
CA GLY A 570 8.30 21.03 -8.58
C GLY A 570 8.62 19.61 -9.05
N VAL A 571 8.14 18.61 -8.31
CA VAL A 571 8.15 17.19 -8.72
C VAL A 571 6.78 16.86 -9.29
N LEU A 572 6.72 16.44 -10.55
CA LEU A 572 5.46 16.17 -11.24
C LEU A 572 5.57 14.92 -12.10
N SER A 573 4.54 14.08 -12.06
CA SER A 573 4.38 12.98 -13.02
C SER A 573 2.93 12.81 -13.40
N CYS A 574 2.69 12.37 -14.64
CA CYS A 574 1.39 11.91 -15.07
C CYS A 574 1.53 10.67 -15.94
N SER A 575 0.45 9.88 -15.98
CA SER A 575 0.27 8.86 -17.00
C SER A 575 -1.19 8.80 -17.42
N ALA A 576 -1.41 8.38 -18.67
CA ALA A 576 -2.71 8.03 -19.22
C ALA A 576 -2.52 6.87 -20.20
N ALA A 577 -3.34 5.83 -20.09
CA ALA A 577 -3.38 4.72 -21.02
C ALA A 577 -4.84 4.33 -21.29
N ASP A 578 -5.15 4.02 -22.55
CA ASP A 578 -6.46 3.56 -22.97
C ASP A 578 -6.32 2.39 -23.94
N ALA A 579 -6.89 1.26 -23.56
CA ALA A 579 -6.94 -0.01 -24.29
C ALA A 579 -8.38 -0.57 -24.36
N ARG A 580 -9.39 0.29 -24.17
CA ARG A 580 -10.81 -0.07 -24.21
C ARG A 580 -11.28 -0.51 -25.59
#